data_AF-A0A4R4K724-F1
#
_entry.id   AF-A0A4R4K724-F1
#
_cell.length_a   1.000
_cell.length_b   1.000
_cell.length_c   1.000
_cell.angle_alpha   90.00
_cell.angle_beta   90.00
_cell.angle_gamma   90.00
#
_symmetry.space_group_name_H-M   'P 1'
#
loop_
_entity.id
_entity.type
_entity.pdbx_description
1 polymer ?
#
loop_
_entity_poly.entity_id
_entity_poly.type
_entity_poly.pdbx_seq_one_letter_code
_entity_poly.pdbx_strand_id
1 'polypeptide(L)' 'MDIKKTIAILVLLGICLFLYLLALDSYCDQGEKFDSGICFVTRYLPF' A
#
# COMPACT_ATOMS: atom_id res chain seq x y z
N MET A 1 18.86 14.31 -14.73
CA MET A 1 17.63 13.60 -14.33
C MET A 1 16.66 14.67 -13.88
N ASP A 2 15.61 14.94 -14.65
CA ASP A 2 14.68 16.03 -14.37
C ASP A 2 13.95 15.78 -13.04
N ILE A 3 14.20 16.64 -12.05
CA ILE A 3 13.56 16.57 -10.73
C ILE A 3 12.04 16.45 -10.83
N LYS A 4 11.42 17.15 -11.79
CA LYS A 4 9.97 17.07 -12.05
C LYS A 4 9.52 15.65 -12.43
N LYS A 5 10.33 14.96 -13.23
CA LYS A 5 10.07 13.57 -13.66
C LYS A 5 10.25 12.60 -12.49
N THR A 6 11.29 12.81 -11.66
CA THR A 6 11.50 12.02 -10.44
C THR A 6 10.36 12.18 -9.44
N ILE A 7 9.88 13.41 -9.22
CA ILE A 7 8.73 13.68 -8.35
C ILE A 7 7.47 13.02 -8.88
N ALA A 8 7.21 13.11 -10.19
CA ALA A 8 6.04 12.47 -10.80
C ALA A 8 6.06 10.94 -10.61
N ILE A 9 7.23 10.31 -10.78
CA ILE A 9 7.40 8.87 -10.53
C ILE A 9 7.17 8.55 -9.06
N LEU A 10 7.73 9.33 -8.13
CA LEU A 10 7.57 9.11 -6.70
C LEU A 10 6.11 9.22 -6.26
N VAL A 11 5.37 10.22 -6.76
CA VAL A 11 3.94 10.40 -6.49
C VAL A 11 3.12 9.23 -7.05
N LEU A 12 3.41 8.81 -8.29
CA LEU A 12 2.73 7.65 -8.89
C LEU A 12 2.97 6.38 -8.07
N LEU A 13 4.20 6.15 -7.63
CA LEU A 13 4.57 5.03 -6.77
C LEU A 13 3.83 5.08 -5.43
N GLY A 14 3.75 6.26 -4.82
CA GLY A 14 2.99 6.47 -3.58
C GLY A 14 1.51 6.15 -3.73
N ILE A 15 0.87 6.58 -4.83
CA ILE A 15 -0.54 6.29 -5.12
C ILE A 15 -0.75 4.79 -5.35
N CYS A 16 0.13 4.13 -6.11
CA CYS A 16 0.05 2.69 -6.33
C CYS A 16 0.19 1.90 -5.03
N LEU A 17 1.13 2.30 -4.16
CA LEU A 17 1.31 1.68 -2.84
C LEU A 17 0.10 1.90 -1.94
N PHE A 18 -0.49 3.10 -1.95
CA PHE A 18 -1.69 3.41 -1.19
C PHE A 18 -2.88 2.57 -1.65
N LEU A 19 -3.14 2.49 -2.96
CA LEU A 19 -4.22 1.66 -3.52
C LEU A 19 -3.99 0.16 -3.24
N TYR A 20 -2.74 -0.29 -3.28
CA TYR A 20 -2.38 -1.66 -2.94
C TYR A 20 -2.68 -1.97 -1.47
N LEU A 21 -2.29 -1.09 -0.54
CA LEU A 21 -2.57 -1.25 0.88
C LEU A 21 -4.08 -1.21 1.18
N LEU A 22 -4.82 -0.31 0.53
CA LEU A 22 -6.27 -0.21 0.69
C LEU A 22 -6.99 -1.48 0.18
N ALA A 23 -6.55 -2.01 -0.96
CA ALA A 23 -7.04 -3.29 -1.43
C ALA A 23 -6.70 -4.40 -0.43
N LEU A 24 -5.45 -4.43 0.07
CA LEU A 24 -4.98 -5.42 1.03
C LEU A 24 -5.79 -5.41 2.33
N ASP A 25 -6.13 -4.24 2.87
CA ASP A 25 -6.98 -4.09 4.05
C ASP A 25 -8.37 -4.71 3.84
N SER A 26 -8.98 -4.48 2.68
CA SER A 26 -10.26 -5.08 2.31
C SER A 26 -10.19 -6.61 2.14
N TYR A 27 -9.07 -7.16 1.64
CA TYR A 27 -8.85 -8.61 1.58
C TYR A 27 -8.62 -9.22 2.97
N CYS A 28 -7.90 -8.50 3.84
CA CYS A 28 -7.65 -8.88 5.23
C CYS A 28 -8.92 -8.98 6.06
N ASP A 29 -9.84 -8.03 5.90
CA ASP A 29 -11.13 -8.02 6.61
C ASP A 29 -12.01 -9.22 6.21
N GLN A 30 -11.84 -9.75 5.00
CA GLN A 30 -12.57 -10.91 4.48
C GLN A 30 -12.04 -12.27 4.97
N GLY A 31 -11.00 -12.30 5.80
CA GLY A 31 -10.63 -13.50 6.57
C GLY A 31 -9.86 -14.60 5.80
N GLU A 32 -9.38 -14.31 4.59
CA GLU A 32 -8.50 -15.24 3.88
C GLU A 32 -7.07 -15.17 4.41
N LYS A 33 -6.46 -16.34 4.63
CA LYS A 33 -5.13 -16.54 5.25
C LYS A 33 -3.95 -16.13 4.34
N PHE A 34 -4.13 -15.15 3.47
CA PHE A 34 -3.07 -14.61 2.63
C PHE A 34 -2.34 -13.51 3.41
N ASP A 35 -1.10 -13.76 3.82
CA ASP A 35 -0.18 -12.78 4.44
C ASP A 35 -0.47 -12.35 5.89
N SER A 36 -0.45 -13.30 6.83
CA SER A 36 -0.42 -13.01 8.29
C SER A 36 0.72 -12.06 8.72
N GLY A 37 1.75 -11.84 7.90
CA GLY A 37 2.84 -10.90 8.15
C GLY A 37 2.53 -9.47 7.72
N ILE A 38 2.09 -9.25 6.48
CA ILE A 38 1.88 -7.90 5.94
C ILE A 38 0.59 -7.32 6.53
N CYS A 39 -0.49 -8.11 6.62
CA CYS A 39 -1.75 -7.69 7.22
C CYS A 39 -1.60 -7.21 8.69
N PHE A 40 -0.72 -7.86 9.46
CA PHE A 40 -0.42 -7.48 10.84
C PHE A 40 0.34 -6.14 10.94
N VAL A 41 1.29 -5.90 10.03
CA VAL A 41 2.02 -4.63 9.94
C VAL A 41 1.07 -3.51 9.52
N THR A 42 0.22 -3.78 8.52
CA THR A 42 -0.79 -2.87 8.01
C THR A 42 -1.80 -2.46 9.09
N ARG A 43 -2.26 -3.38 9.94
CA ARG A 43 -3.12 -3.09 11.10
C ARG A 43 -2.51 -2.12 12.11
N TYR A 44 -1.17 -2.03 12.17
CA TYR A 44 -0.45 -1.10 13.04
C TYR A 44 -0.17 0.26 12.38
N LEU A 45 -0.35 0.38 11.06
CA LEU A 45 -0.32 1.66 10.36
C LEU A 45 -1.75 2.25 10.38
N PRO A 46 -1.97 3.42 11.01
CA PRO A 46 -3.26 4.07 11.07
C PRO A 46 -3.52 4.84 9.77
N PHE A 47 -3.77 4.15 8.67
CA PHE A 47 -4.33 4.77 7.47
C PHE A 47 -5.83 4.56 7.38
#